data_AF-A0A7K3RQJ3-F1
#
_entry.id   AF-A0A7K3RQJ3-F1
#
_cell.length_a   1.000
_cell.length_b   1.000
_cell.length_c   1.000
_cell.angle_alpha   90.00
_cell.angle_beta   90.00
_cell.angle_gamma   90.00
#
_symmetry.space_group_name_H-M   'P 1'
#
loop_
_entity.id
_entity.type
_entity.pdbx_description
1 polymer ?
#
loop_
_entity_poly.entity_id
_entity_poly.type
_entity_poly.pdbx_seq_one_letter_code
_entity_poly.pdbx_strand_id
1 'polypeptide(L)'
;SDGSAGARPPGRFRGGARGPLVLTAVLLLLWCVPVGLLLNRTDGTVSIPAVMVNDQRDRTDLVADRARRALNEAQADLVSTSRLLDVDDPAGTETVLKNALREHTRYQALYVVGANGDIVARAGGDTHPWSAEKDPSLVRVSGQGEKRPVVQAGAPVPERKGMTLVGEVRVEFLNSLLKRPGLGEVRIVNADARTLAASDGFRAFEGLPKDALPDLVRAANVRVGAGPLENGLLIRDGGAVTVAAAAPFTGGGIAADLGWTVVSWQDAGRFEITAYEREDRSVLASLLGIALIVVCLGWIHLVVVRPLRALAAAAEKLADGDLKTVHYPRYQDEVGAVVRSLELIRQQLQARRQTQARRPAETRPGAGGR
;
A
#
# COMPACT_ATOMS: atom_id res chain seq x y z
N SER A 1 86.30 -12.49 -22.25
CA SER A 1 85.12 -13.12 -22.86
C SER A 1 84.22 -13.56 -21.71
N ASP A 2 83.31 -12.69 -21.30
CA ASP A 2 81.89 -12.68 -21.73
C ASP A 2 81.10 -13.74 -20.94
N GLY A 3 80.00 -13.43 -20.24
CA GLY A 3 79.24 -12.21 -20.15
C GLY A 3 78.17 -12.38 -19.07
N SER A 4 77.77 -11.25 -18.50
CA SER A 4 76.66 -11.06 -17.56
C SER A 4 75.31 -11.56 -18.10
N ALA A 5 74.55 -12.29 -17.27
CA ALA A 5 73.11 -12.40 -17.40
C ALA A 5 72.46 -12.15 -16.04
N GLY A 6 71.96 -10.93 -15.85
CA GLY A 6 71.27 -10.50 -14.64
C GLY A 6 69.96 -11.26 -14.44
N ALA A 7 69.83 -11.92 -13.30
CA ALA A 7 68.55 -12.37 -12.79
C ALA A 7 67.80 -11.15 -12.21
N ARG A 8 66.88 -10.58 -12.99
CA ARG A 8 65.85 -9.65 -12.47
C ARG A 8 64.95 -10.45 -11.52
N PRO A 9 64.75 -10.04 -10.25
CA PRO A 9 63.75 -10.68 -9.41
C PRO A 9 62.35 -10.40 -9.97
N PRO A 10 61.42 -11.36 -9.84
CA PRO A 10 60.13 -11.35 -10.51
C PRO A 10 59.25 -10.22 -9.94
N GLY A 11 58.63 -9.45 -10.86
CA GLY A 11 57.59 -8.48 -10.52
C GLY A 11 56.48 -9.14 -9.70
N ARG A 12 56.29 -8.70 -8.46
CA ARG A 12 55.30 -9.28 -7.55
C ARG A 12 54.31 -8.23 -7.08
N PHE A 13 53.12 -8.36 -7.64
CA PHE A 13 51.80 -7.89 -7.16
C PHE A 13 51.67 -6.43 -6.72
N ARG A 14 51.24 -5.59 -7.68
CA ARG A 14 50.55 -4.31 -7.45
C ARG A 14 49.13 -4.53 -6.90
N GLY A 15 48.99 -5.32 -5.84
CA GLY A 15 47.75 -5.48 -5.09
C GLY A 15 47.69 -4.45 -3.97
N GLY A 16 47.53 -3.17 -4.29
CA GLY A 16 47.42 -2.13 -3.27
C GLY A 16 46.22 -2.39 -2.35
N ALA A 17 46.30 -1.97 -1.08
CA ALA A 17 45.29 -2.16 -0.02
C ALA A 17 43.83 -1.77 -0.36
N ARG A 18 43.57 -1.25 -1.57
CA ARG A 18 42.25 -1.12 -2.19
C ARG A 18 41.57 -2.47 -2.43
N GLY A 19 42.31 -3.51 -2.81
CA GLY A 19 41.76 -4.84 -3.10
C GLY A 19 40.92 -5.43 -1.95
N PRO A 20 41.50 -5.57 -0.73
CA PRO A 20 40.75 -6.07 0.41
C PRO A 20 39.63 -5.12 0.84
N LEU A 21 39.81 -3.79 0.81
CA LEU A 21 38.75 -2.84 1.16
C LEU A 21 37.55 -2.90 0.21
N VAL A 22 37.80 -2.99 -1.10
CA VAL A 22 36.74 -3.13 -2.10
C VAL A 22 36.05 -4.47 -1.94
N LEU A 23 36.79 -5.55 -1.67
CA LEU A 23 36.20 -6.86 -1.39
C LEU A 23 35.32 -6.83 -0.13
N THR A 24 35.77 -6.20 0.95
CA THR A 24 34.97 -6.04 2.18
C THR A 24 33.73 -5.18 1.93
N ALA A 25 33.85 -4.08 1.19
CA ALA A 25 32.72 -3.24 0.82
C ALA A 25 31.69 -4.01 -0.01
N VAL A 26 32.15 -4.79 -1.00
CA VAL A 26 31.30 -5.63 -1.83
C VAL A 26 30.63 -6.70 -0.98
N LEU A 27 31.34 -7.40 -0.10
CA LEU A 27 30.77 -8.43 0.78
C LEU A 27 29.72 -7.85 1.74
N LEU A 28 29.97 -6.66 2.31
CA LEU A 28 29.03 -5.98 3.20
C LEU A 28 27.79 -5.47 2.47
N LEU A 29 27.95 -4.90 1.27
CA LEU A 29 26.83 -4.50 0.43
C LEU A 29 26.02 -5.70 -0.08
N LEU A 30 26.71 -6.78 -0.46
CA LEU A 30 26.09 -8.05 -0.85
C LEU A 30 25.30 -8.68 0.30
N TRP A 31 25.63 -8.36 1.55
CA TRP A 31 24.85 -8.79 2.71
C TRP A 31 23.67 -7.85 3.02
N CYS A 32 23.89 -6.53 3.09
CA CYS A 32 22.86 -5.56 3.47
C CYS A 32 21.76 -5.37 2.41
N VAL A 33 22.13 -5.38 1.12
CA VAL A 33 21.19 -5.07 0.02
C VAL A 33 20.12 -6.17 -0.12
N PRO A 34 20.46 -7.48 -0.16
CA PRO A 34 19.44 -8.53 -0.28
C PRO A 34 18.55 -8.67 0.95
N VAL A 35 19.10 -8.53 2.15
CA VAL A 35 18.31 -8.63 3.39
C VAL A 35 17.32 -7.47 3.51
N GLY A 36 17.72 -6.26 3.12
CA GLY A 36 16.87 -5.07 3.21
C GLY A 36 15.84 -4.90 2.11
N LEU A 37 16.19 -5.27 0.87
CA LEU A 37 15.38 -4.94 -0.31
C LEU A 37 14.73 -6.16 -1.00
N LEU A 38 15.27 -7.36 -0.81
CA LEU A 38 14.80 -8.57 -1.51
C LEU A 38 14.10 -9.55 -0.56
N LEU A 39 14.59 -9.71 0.68
CA LEU A 39 14.04 -10.68 1.63
C LEU A 39 12.91 -10.13 2.51
N ASN A 40 12.74 -8.82 2.59
CA ASN A 40 11.66 -8.19 3.36
C ASN A 40 10.65 -7.41 2.53
N ARG A 41 10.71 -7.54 1.18
CA ARG A 41 9.58 -7.13 0.35
C ARG A 41 8.45 -8.09 0.60
N THR A 42 7.34 -7.56 1.10
CA THR A 42 6.11 -8.30 1.31
C THR A 42 5.39 -8.57 -0.02
N ASP A 43 6.11 -9.13 -1.00
CA ASP A 43 5.54 -9.51 -2.30
C ASP A 43 4.46 -10.56 -2.05
N GLY A 44 3.18 -10.23 -2.23
CA GLY A 44 2.05 -11.13 -2.51
C GLY A 44 1.89 -12.42 -1.69
N THR A 45 2.66 -12.65 -0.64
CA THR A 45 2.87 -13.92 0.08
C THR A 45 2.70 -13.74 1.59
N VAL A 46 2.53 -12.49 2.05
CA VAL A 46 2.12 -12.22 3.43
C VAL A 46 0.83 -12.98 3.70
N SER A 47 0.89 -13.82 4.73
CA SER A 47 -0.26 -14.50 5.30
C SER A 47 -1.11 -13.43 5.98
N ILE A 48 -2.21 -13.05 5.34
CA ILE A 48 -3.20 -12.19 5.97
C ILE A 48 -3.88 -13.04 7.03
N PRO A 49 -3.86 -12.63 8.31
CA PRO A 49 -4.54 -13.39 9.36
C PRO A 49 -6.00 -13.62 8.97
N ALA A 50 -6.48 -14.85 9.09
CA ALA A 50 -7.88 -15.19 8.81
C ALA A 50 -8.86 -14.30 9.62
N VAL A 51 -8.41 -13.80 10.77
CA VAL A 51 -9.11 -12.82 11.61
C VAL A 51 -9.48 -11.54 10.84
N MET A 52 -8.65 -11.05 9.91
CA MET A 52 -8.95 -9.83 9.14
C MET A 52 -10.02 -10.07 8.08
N VAL A 53 -9.97 -11.24 7.44
CA VAL A 53 -11.01 -11.66 6.49
C VAL A 53 -12.34 -11.81 7.21
N ASN A 54 -12.32 -12.42 8.40
CA ASN A 54 -13.51 -12.57 9.23
C ASN A 54 -14.02 -11.22 9.75
N ASP A 55 -13.16 -10.30 10.18
CA ASP A 55 -13.58 -8.93 10.56
C ASP A 55 -14.26 -8.21 9.38
N GLN A 56 -13.67 -8.29 8.19
CA GLN A 56 -14.26 -7.72 6.98
C GLN A 56 -15.63 -8.35 6.70
N ARG A 57 -15.77 -9.67 6.82
CA ARG A 57 -17.04 -10.40 6.66
C ARG A 57 -18.09 -9.93 7.67
N ASP A 58 -17.80 -10.01 8.96
CA ASP A 58 -18.72 -9.64 10.05
C ASP A 58 -19.19 -8.18 9.91
N ARG A 59 -18.29 -7.28 9.56
CA ARG A 59 -18.61 -5.86 9.38
C ARG A 59 -19.45 -5.62 8.13
N THR A 60 -19.26 -6.41 7.08
CA THR A 60 -20.08 -6.37 5.85
C THR A 60 -21.47 -6.91 6.12
N ASP A 61 -21.60 -8.02 6.86
CA ASP A 61 -22.88 -8.59 7.29
C ASP A 61 -23.68 -7.57 8.12
N LEU A 62 -23.02 -6.85 9.04
CA LEU A 62 -23.66 -5.77 9.81
C LEU A 62 -24.13 -4.59 8.94
N VAL A 63 -23.42 -4.28 7.85
CA VAL A 63 -23.86 -3.23 6.90
C VAL A 63 -25.04 -3.72 6.08
N ALA A 64 -25.01 -4.97 5.60
CA ALA A 64 -26.11 -5.60 4.89
C ALA A 64 -27.39 -5.64 5.73
N ASP A 65 -27.28 -6.07 6.98
CA ASP A 65 -28.42 -6.14 7.88
C ASP A 65 -29.00 -4.74 8.19
N ARG A 66 -28.15 -3.72 8.38
CA ARG A 66 -28.61 -2.32 8.53
C ARG A 66 -29.32 -1.83 7.27
N ALA A 67 -28.75 -2.04 6.09
CA ALA A 67 -29.34 -1.61 4.82
C ALA A 67 -30.69 -2.29 4.56
N ARG A 68 -30.76 -3.60 4.79
CA ARG A 68 -31.99 -4.39 4.70
C ARG A 68 -33.07 -3.90 5.67
N ARG A 69 -32.72 -3.67 6.95
CA ARG A 69 -33.67 -3.12 7.93
C ARG A 69 -34.17 -1.74 7.52
N ALA A 70 -33.29 -0.86 7.06
CA ALA A 70 -33.67 0.48 6.61
C ALA A 70 -34.64 0.46 5.41
N LEU A 71 -34.51 -0.51 4.50
CA LEU A 71 -35.46 -0.70 3.39
C LEU A 71 -36.79 -1.30 3.86
N ASN A 72 -36.76 -2.27 4.77
CA ASN A 72 -37.97 -2.81 5.37
C ASN A 72 -38.74 -1.74 6.17
N GLU A 73 -38.03 -0.89 6.92
CA GLU A 73 -38.59 0.28 7.61
C GLU A 73 -39.20 1.26 6.61
N ALA A 74 -38.51 1.54 5.49
CA ALA A 74 -39.07 2.41 4.45
C ALA A 74 -40.43 1.87 3.98
N GLN A 75 -40.53 0.59 3.61
CA GLN A 75 -41.83 0.07 3.21
C GLN A 75 -42.86 0.07 4.34
N ALA A 76 -42.47 -0.19 5.59
CA ALA A 76 -43.38 -0.10 6.72
C ALA A 76 -43.94 1.33 6.88
N ASP A 77 -43.11 2.37 6.70
CA ASP A 77 -43.52 3.78 6.69
C ASP A 77 -44.56 4.04 5.59
N LEU A 78 -44.37 3.47 4.39
CA LEU A 78 -45.33 3.57 3.28
C LEU A 78 -46.63 2.85 3.60
N VAL A 79 -46.60 1.66 4.21
CA VAL A 79 -47.82 0.94 4.62
C VAL A 79 -48.59 1.71 5.69
N SER A 80 -47.88 2.35 6.62
CA SER A 80 -48.51 3.21 7.63
C SER A 80 -49.17 4.43 6.97
N THR A 81 -48.43 5.10 6.08
CA THR A 81 -48.90 6.28 5.37
C THR A 81 -50.08 5.95 4.45
N SER A 82 -50.08 4.79 3.78
CA SER A 82 -51.15 4.39 2.85
C SER A 82 -52.51 4.22 3.54
N ARG A 83 -52.52 3.90 4.83
CA ARG A 83 -53.74 3.80 5.66
C ARG A 83 -54.34 5.15 6.06
N LEU A 84 -53.59 6.24 5.92
CA LEU A 84 -54.03 7.60 6.24
C LEU A 84 -54.57 8.35 5.01
N LEU A 85 -54.48 7.75 3.83
CA LEU A 85 -54.85 8.41 2.58
C LEU A 85 -56.37 8.36 2.41
N ASP A 86 -56.95 9.52 2.13
CA ASP A 86 -58.31 9.64 1.59
C ASP A 86 -58.21 9.95 0.11
N VAL A 87 -58.23 8.89 -0.71
CA VAL A 87 -58.05 9.01 -2.17
C VAL A 87 -59.24 9.66 -2.89
N ASP A 88 -60.37 9.89 -2.21
CA ASP A 88 -61.49 10.67 -2.74
C ASP A 88 -61.31 12.17 -2.50
N ASP A 89 -60.35 12.56 -1.65
CA ASP A 89 -59.85 13.92 -1.46
C ASP A 89 -58.38 14.05 -1.89
N PRO A 90 -58.11 14.36 -3.18
CA PRO A 90 -56.75 14.55 -3.68
C PRO A 90 -55.96 15.63 -2.93
N ALA A 91 -56.60 16.70 -2.49
CA ALA A 91 -55.95 17.81 -1.79
C ALA A 91 -55.55 17.41 -0.35
N GLY A 92 -56.42 16.70 0.35
CA GLY A 92 -56.14 16.07 1.63
C GLY A 92 -55.01 15.04 1.53
N THR A 93 -55.07 14.16 0.53
CA THR A 93 -54.02 13.19 0.23
C THR A 93 -52.67 13.88 0.00
N GLU A 94 -52.59 14.92 -0.83
CA GLU A 94 -51.34 15.67 -1.03
C GLU A 94 -50.78 16.25 0.28
N THR A 95 -51.65 16.69 1.18
CA THR A 95 -51.25 17.22 2.48
C THR A 95 -50.63 16.13 3.36
N VAL A 96 -51.24 14.95 3.39
CA VAL A 96 -50.68 13.76 4.09
C VAL A 96 -49.31 13.40 3.50
N LEU A 97 -49.19 13.35 2.17
CA LEU A 97 -47.92 13.04 1.49
C LEU A 97 -46.83 14.09 1.79
N LYS A 98 -47.18 15.39 1.81
CA LYS A 98 -46.24 16.48 2.18
C LYS A 98 -45.75 16.34 3.63
N ASN A 99 -46.64 15.96 4.55
CA ASN A 99 -46.27 15.74 5.95
C ASN A 99 -45.36 14.51 6.10
N ALA A 100 -45.73 13.39 5.47
CA ALA A 100 -44.93 12.17 5.47
C ALA A 100 -43.53 12.40 4.85
N LEU A 101 -43.43 13.18 3.77
CA LEU A 101 -42.15 13.52 3.16
C LEU A 101 -41.26 14.38 4.09
N ARG A 102 -41.86 15.22 4.93
CA ARG A 102 -41.14 16.03 5.92
C ARG A 102 -40.68 15.20 7.12
N GLU A 103 -41.49 14.24 7.55
CA GLU A 103 -41.19 13.33 8.66
C GLU A 103 -40.13 12.29 8.27
N HIS A 104 -40.28 11.69 7.09
CA HIS A 104 -39.42 10.63 6.58
C HIS A 104 -38.45 11.17 5.52
N THR A 105 -37.29 11.69 5.95
CA THR A 105 -36.26 12.28 5.06
C THR A 105 -35.64 11.32 4.04
N ARG A 106 -35.91 10.02 4.16
CA ARG A 106 -35.43 8.96 3.24
C ARG A 106 -36.04 9.04 1.85
N TYR A 107 -37.18 9.73 1.68
CA TYR A 107 -37.86 9.85 0.38
C TYR A 107 -37.52 11.14 -0.35
N GLN A 108 -37.40 11.06 -1.68
CA GLN A 108 -37.33 12.23 -2.57
C GLN A 108 -38.71 12.68 -3.05
N ALA A 109 -39.59 11.71 -3.28
CA ALA A 109 -40.95 11.92 -3.74
C ALA A 109 -41.86 10.83 -3.17
N LEU A 110 -43.11 11.20 -2.89
CA LEU A 110 -44.21 10.30 -2.52
C LEU A 110 -45.38 10.58 -3.45
N TYR A 111 -46.02 9.55 -3.99
CA TYR A 111 -47.15 9.72 -4.89
C TYR A 111 -48.05 8.49 -4.92
N VAL A 112 -49.33 8.71 -5.22
CA VAL A 112 -50.33 7.65 -5.34
C VAL A 112 -50.58 7.37 -6.81
N VAL A 113 -50.45 6.10 -7.18
CA VAL A 113 -50.69 5.61 -8.53
C VAL A 113 -52.00 4.85 -8.55
N GLY A 114 -52.90 5.23 -9.45
CA GLY A 114 -54.18 4.57 -9.69
C GLY A 114 -54.04 3.24 -10.43
N ALA A 115 -55.14 2.50 -10.54
CA ALA A 115 -55.16 1.19 -11.22
C ALA A 115 -54.67 1.23 -12.68
N ASN A 116 -54.84 2.38 -13.35
CA ASN A 116 -54.47 2.57 -14.75
C ASN A 116 -53.03 3.08 -14.92
N GLY A 117 -52.28 3.30 -13.82
CA GLY A 117 -50.94 3.89 -13.83
C GLY A 117 -50.91 5.42 -13.73
N ASP A 118 -52.07 6.07 -13.66
CA ASP A 118 -52.17 7.53 -13.51
C ASP A 118 -51.79 7.98 -12.10
N ILE A 119 -51.08 9.10 -11.99
CA ILE A 119 -50.73 9.70 -10.69
C ILE A 119 -51.92 10.52 -10.18
N VAL A 120 -52.49 10.11 -9.05
CA VAL A 120 -53.67 10.74 -8.43
C VAL A 120 -53.27 11.91 -7.53
N ALA A 121 -52.18 11.77 -6.79
CA ALA A 121 -51.65 12.79 -5.88
C ALA A 121 -50.14 12.61 -5.74
N ARG A 122 -49.41 13.71 -5.47
CA ARG A 122 -47.94 13.68 -5.33
C ARG A 122 -47.40 14.74 -4.37
N ALA A 123 -46.24 14.47 -3.82
CA ALA A 123 -45.43 15.41 -3.05
C ALA A 123 -43.93 15.16 -3.28
N GLY A 124 -43.14 16.23 -3.31
CA GLY A 124 -41.68 16.16 -3.43
C GLY A 124 -41.17 16.40 -4.84
N GLY A 125 -40.11 15.68 -5.21
CA GLY A 125 -39.43 15.80 -6.50
C GLY A 125 -40.20 15.19 -7.67
N ASP A 126 -39.51 15.07 -8.81
CA ASP A 126 -40.03 14.43 -10.01
C ASP A 126 -40.30 12.94 -9.75
N THR A 127 -41.35 12.42 -10.39
CA THR A 127 -41.84 11.05 -10.20
C THR A 127 -41.53 10.20 -11.42
N HIS A 128 -41.18 8.94 -11.20
CA HIS A 128 -40.96 7.97 -12.26
C HIS A 128 -42.15 7.01 -12.42
N PRO A 129 -42.39 6.49 -13.64
CA PRO A 129 -43.52 5.60 -13.90
C PRO A 129 -43.52 4.37 -12.98
N TRP A 130 -44.72 3.98 -12.55
CA TRP A 130 -44.94 2.77 -11.75
C TRP A 130 -46.17 2.03 -12.29
N SER A 131 -46.06 0.72 -12.51
CA SER A 131 -47.19 -0.14 -12.90
C SER A 131 -47.11 -1.47 -12.17
N ALA A 132 -48.07 -1.75 -11.29
CA ALA A 132 -48.17 -3.03 -10.57
C ALA A 132 -48.48 -4.21 -11.50
N GLU A 133 -49.09 -3.95 -12.66
CA GLU A 133 -49.38 -4.96 -13.68
C GLU A 133 -48.10 -5.42 -14.40
N LYS A 134 -47.20 -4.49 -14.74
CA LYS A 134 -45.94 -4.82 -15.43
C LYS A 134 -44.92 -5.49 -14.52
N ASP A 135 -44.90 -5.10 -13.25
CA ASP A 135 -43.97 -5.63 -12.26
C ASP A 135 -44.67 -5.72 -10.89
N PRO A 136 -45.00 -6.91 -10.38
CA PRO A 136 -45.68 -7.04 -9.09
C PRO A 136 -44.78 -6.70 -7.89
N SER A 137 -43.48 -6.48 -8.10
CA SER A 137 -42.50 -6.20 -7.05
C SER A 137 -42.83 -4.92 -6.28
N LEU A 138 -42.80 -5.02 -4.95
CA LEU A 138 -42.98 -3.88 -4.05
C LEU A 138 -41.75 -2.99 -3.95
N VAL A 139 -40.58 -3.44 -4.40
CA VAL A 139 -39.40 -2.59 -4.57
C VAL A 139 -38.89 -2.75 -5.98
N ARG A 140 -38.61 -1.63 -6.63
CA ARG A 140 -38.13 -1.58 -8.01
C ARG A 140 -36.92 -0.69 -8.13
N VAL A 141 -36.06 -1.01 -9.09
CA VAL A 141 -34.91 -0.17 -9.41
C VAL A 141 -34.85 0.08 -10.90
N SER A 142 -34.70 1.34 -11.30
CA SER A 142 -34.59 1.78 -12.68
C SER A 142 -33.50 2.86 -12.83
N GLY A 143 -33.39 3.49 -14.01
CA GLY A 143 -32.36 4.48 -14.31
C GLY A 143 -31.06 3.89 -14.89
N GLN A 144 -31.17 2.81 -15.67
CA GLN A 144 -30.00 2.22 -16.33
C GLN A 144 -29.33 3.22 -17.28
N GLY A 145 -28.02 3.46 -17.09
CA GLY A 145 -27.26 4.43 -17.88
C GLY A 145 -27.33 5.87 -17.37
N GLU A 146 -28.14 6.13 -16.34
CA GLU A 146 -28.21 7.44 -15.68
C GLU A 146 -27.09 7.61 -14.64
N LYS A 147 -26.95 8.84 -14.13
CA LYS A 147 -25.95 9.13 -13.08
C LYS A 147 -26.31 8.47 -11.74
N ARG A 148 -27.60 8.28 -11.45
CA ARG A 148 -28.09 7.71 -10.19
C ARG A 148 -29.23 6.75 -10.51
N PRO A 149 -29.28 5.57 -9.86
CA PRO A 149 -30.43 4.69 -10.01
C PRO A 149 -31.64 5.28 -9.29
N VAL A 150 -32.84 4.92 -9.74
CA VAL A 150 -34.09 5.29 -9.08
C VAL A 150 -34.58 4.08 -8.31
N VAL A 151 -34.65 4.16 -6.98
CA VAL A 151 -35.16 3.09 -6.11
C VAL A 151 -36.56 3.47 -5.66
N GLN A 152 -37.55 2.66 -6.01
CA GLN A 152 -38.96 2.90 -5.69
C GLN A 152 -39.45 1.79 -4.77
N ALA A 153 -40.16 2.15 -3.70
CA ALA A 153 -40.88 1.22 -2.84
C ALA A 153 -42.38 1.49 -2.93
N GLY A 154 -43.19 0.44 -2.91
CA GLY A 154 -44.64 0.48 -3.07
C GLY A 154 -45.36 -0.13 -1.87
N ALA A 155 -46.51 0.46 -1.54
CA ALA A 155 -47.46 -0.06 -0.57
C ALA A 155 -48.88 0.03 -1.14
N PRO A 156 -49.65 -1.07 -1.17
CA PRO A 156 -51.05 -1.00 -1.56
C PRO A 156 -51.85 -0.02 -0.69
N VAL A 157 -52.75 0.74 -1.31
CA VAL A 157 -53.72 1.56 -0.57
C VAL A 157 -54.85 0.65 -0.10
N PRO A 158 -55.18 0.61 1.20
CA PRO A 158 -56.28 -0.19 1.72
C PRO A 158 -57.60 0.14 1.03
N GLU A 159 -58.50 -0.85 0.93
CA GLU A 159 -59.88 -0.68 0.43
C GLU A 159 -60.01 -0.20 -1.04
N ARG A 160 -58.90 0.05 -1.73
CA ARG A 160 -58.87 0.52 -3.13
C ARG A 160 -58.02 -0.37 -4.01
N LYS A 161 -58.67 -1.29 -4.72
CA LYS A 161 -57.99 -2.23 -5.62
C LYS A 161 -57.21 -1.49 -6.71
N GLY A 162 -55.97 -1.92 -6.92
CA GLY A 162 -55.08 -1.38 -7.96
C GLY A 162 -54.41 -0.05 -7.62
N MET A 163 -54.72 0.57 -6.47
CA MET A 163 -54.05 1.79 -6.02
C MET A 163 -52.81 1.47 -5.20
N THR A 164 -51.69 2.15 -5.49
CA THR A 164 -50.41 1.96 -4.80
C THR A 164 -49.85 3.31 -4.39
N LEU A 165 -49.49 3.45 -3.10
CA LEU A 165 -48.62 4.52 -2.64
C LEU A 165 -47.17 4.14 -2.99
N VAL A 166 -46.49 5.01 -3.72
CA VAL A 166 -45.10 4.82 -4.13
C VAL A 166 -44.24 5.87 -3.45
N GLY A 167 -43.12 5.44 -2.89
CA GLY A 167 -42.07 6.32 -2.39
C GLY A 167 -40.76 6.07 -3.12
N GLU A 168 -40.19 7.14 -3.68
CA GLU A 168 -38.85 7.08 -4.27
C GLU A 168 -37.82 7.33 -3.17
N VAL A 169 -36.99 6.32 -2.91
CA VAL A 169 -35.95 6.37 -1.89
C VAL A 169 -34.75 7.14 -2.43
N ARG A 170 -34.24 8.09 -1.63
CA ARG A 170 -33.02 8.84 -1.96
C ARG A 170 -31.83 7.88 -2.03
N VAL A 171 -31.10 7.91 -3.15
CA VAL A 171 -29.84 7.16 -3.26
C VAL A 171 -28.84 7.66 -2.22
N GLU A 172 -28.87 8.94 -1.86
CA GLU A 172 -28.01 9.51 -0.83
C GLU A 172 -28.29 8.91 0.55
N PHE A 173 -29.55 8.56 0.83
CA PHE A 173 -29.91 7.84 2.04
C PHE A 173 -29.27 6.45 2.03
N LEU A 174 -29.39 5.69 0.94
CA LEU A 174 -28.74 4.38 0.81
C LEU A 174 -27.21 4.48 0.93
N ASN A 175 -26.59 5.43 0.24
CA ASN A 175 -25.15 5.68 0.30
C ASN A 175 -24.68 6.00 1.73
N SER A 176 -25.50 6.73 2.51
CA SER A 176 -25.18 7.06 3.90
C SER A 176 -25.11 5.83 4.81
N LEU A 177 -25.88 4.77 4.51
CA LEU A 177 -25.87 3.51 5.27
C LEU A 177 -24.59 2.71 5.05
N LEU A 178 -23.86 2.97 3.96
CA LEU A 178 -22.66 2.23 3.55
C LEU A 178 -21.37 2.86 4.08
N LYS A 179 -21.42 4.11 4.54
CA LYS A 179 -20.24 4.81 5.06
C LYS A 179 -19.82 4.21 6.40
N ARG A 180 -18.74 3.42 6.39
CA ARG A 180 -18.18 2.82 7.60
C ARG A 180 -16.65 2.85 7.55
N PRO A 181 -15.98 3.54 8.50
CA PRO A 181 -14.52 3.63 8.51
C PRO A 181 -13.88 2.25 8.55
N GLY A 182 -12.85 2.02 7.72
CA GLY A 182 -12.03 0.80 7.73
C GLY A 182 -12.62 -0.45 7.05
N LEU A 183 -13.73 -0.31 6.30
CA LEU A 183 -14.26 -1.36 5.41
C LEU A 183 -13.81 -1.18 3.95
N GLY A 184 -13.04 -0.12 3.68
CA GLY A 184 -12.67 0.29 2.33
C GLY A 184 -13.86 0.80 1.54
N GLU A 185 -14.01 0.30 0.32
CA GLU A 185 -15.17 0.59 -0.52
C GLU A 185 -16.30 -0.37 -0.20
N VAL A 186 -17.53 0.14 -0.17
CA VAL A 186 -18.74 -0.64 0.10
C VAL A 186 -19.80 -0.31 -0.94
N ARG A 187 -20.43 -1.33 -1.52
CA ARG A 187 -21.48 -1.18 -2.54
C ARG A 187 -22.66 -2.10 -2.26
N ILE A 188 -23.87 -1.66 -2.58
CA ILE A 188 -25.04 -2.52 -2.75
C ILE A 188 -25.13 -2.87 -4.23
N VAL A 189 -25.25 -4.15 -4.55
CA VAL A 189 -25.42 -4.64 -5.91
C VAL A 189 -26.70 -5.47 -6.05
N ASN A 190 -27.25 -5.52 -7.27
CA ASN A 190 -28.32 -6.45 -7.62
C ASN A 190 -27.77 -7.88 -7.84
N ALA A 191 -28.66 -8.82 -8.20
CA ALA A 191 -28.30 -10.22 -8.48
C ALA A 191 -27.27 -10.39 -9.62
N ASP A 192 -27.19 -9.43 -10.55
CA ASP A 192 -26.22 -9.41 -11.65
C ASP A 192 -24.90 -8.72 -11.28
N ALA A 193 -24.66 -8.47 -9.99
CA ALA A 193 -23.51 -7.73 -9.47
C ALA A 193 -23.35 -6.30 -10.05
N ARG A 194 -24.47 -5.64 -10.35
CA ARG A 194 -24.52 -4.25 -10.82
C ARG A 194 -24.82 -3.29 -9.66
N THR A 195 -24.06 -2.20 -9.59
CA THR A 195 -24.08 -1.27 -8.45
C THR A 195 -25.38 -0.45 -8.39
N LEU A 196 -26.05 -0.49 -7.23
CA LEU A 196 -27.26 0.27 -6.91
C LEU A 196 -27.00 1.42 -5.93
N ALA A 197 -26.05 1.25 -5.03
CA ALA A 197 -25.61 2.27 -4.07
C ALA A 197 -24.14 2.03 -3.70
N ALA A 198 -23.44 3.08 -3.28
CA ALA A 198 -22.04 2.96 -2.88
C ALA A 198 -21.67 3.96 -1.78
N SER A 199 -20.64 3.62 -0.99
CA SER A 199 -20.08 4.50 0.04
C SER A 199 -19.35 5.71 -0.56
N ASP A 200 -18.93 5.61 -1.82
CA ASP A 200 -18.26 6.64 -2.62
C ASP A 200 -18.86 6.72 -4.04
N GLY A 201 -18.35 7.58 -4.90
CA GLY A 201 -18.87 7.82 -6.25
C GLY A 201 -19.02 6.56 -7.10
N PHE A 202 -20.15 6.44 -7.81
CA PHE A 202 -20.46 5.35 -8.72
C PHE A 202 -21.41 5.82 -9.84
N ARG A 203 -21.50 5.06 -10.93
CA ARG A 203 -22.57 5.19 -11.95
C ARG A 203 -23.64 4.13 -11.74
N ALA A 204 -24.89 4.48 -12.01
CA ALA A 204 -26.01 3.55 -11.87
C ALA A 204 -25.76 2.28 -12.69
N PHE A 205 -25.86 1.13 -12.02
CA PHE A 205 -25.64 -0.20 -12.60
C PHE A 205 -24.26 -0.39 -13.22
N GLU A 206 -23.22 0.28 -12.74
CA GLU A 206 -21.85 -0.07 -13.12
C GLU A 206 -21.45 -1.43 -12.52
N GLY A 207 -20.62 -2.18 -13.26
CA GLY A 207 -20.05 -3.42 -12.76
C GLY A 207 -19.03 -3.18 -11.63
N LEU A 208 -18.78 -4.22 -10.85
CA LEU A 208 -17.73 -4.19 -9.84
C LEU A 208 -16.34 -4.15 -10.51
N PRO A 209 -15.35 -3.44 -9.93
CA PRO A 209 -14.07 -3.14 -10.60
C PRO A 209 -13.11 -4.32 -10.73
N LYS A 210 -13.35 -5.44 -10.02
CA LYS A 210 -12.50 -6.64 -10.04
C LYS A 210 -13.35 -7.86 -10.39
N ASP A 211 -12.87 -8.69 -11.31
CA ASP A 211 -13.61 -9.85 -11.83
C ASP A 211 -13.97 -10.88 -10.75
N ALA A 212 -13.16 -10.98 -9.69
CA ALA A 212 -13.44 -11.86 -8.56
C ALA A 212 -14.60 -11.39 -7.66
N LEU A 213 -15.01 -10.11 -7.73
CA LEU A 213 -16.09 -9.59 -6.88
C LEU A 213 -17.49 -10.06 -7.34
N PRO A 214 -17.84 -10.06 -8.64
CA PRO A 214 -19.04 -10.72 -9.12
C PRO A 214 -19.10 -12.22 -8.75
N ASP A 215 -17.98 -12.93 -8.83
CA ASP A 215 -17.89 -14.33 -8.39
C ASP A 215 -18.20 -14.48 -6.90
N LEU A 216 -17.64 -13.60 -6.07
CA LEU A 216 -17.91 -13.57 -4.63
C LEU A 216 -19.38 -13.29 -4.33
N VAL A 217 -20.03 -12.38 -5.07
CA VAL A 217 -21.48 -12.13 -4.95
C VAL A 217 -22.28 -13.39 -5.27
N ARG A 218 -21.94 -14.09 -6.35
CA ARG A 218 -22.61 -15.34 -6.72
C ARG A 218 -22.43 -16.41 -5.65
N ALA A 219 -21.19 -16.62 -5.18
CA ALA A 219 -20.87 -17.59 -4.14
C ALA A 219 -21.62 -17.30 -2.82
N ALA A 220 -21.68 -16.03 -2.41
CA ALA A 220 -22.39 -15.61 -1.21
C ALA A 220 -23.92 -15.81 -1.31
N ASN A 221 -24.49 -15.86 -2.51
CA ASN A 221 -25.93 -16.13 -2.70
C ASN A 221 -26.26 -17.64 -2.77
N VAL A 222 -25.26 -18.53 -2.86
CA VAL A 222 -25.48 -19.99 -2.80
C VAL A 222 -25.81 -20.41 -1.37
N ARG A 223 -26.99 -20.98 -1.17
CA ARG A 223 -27.44 -21.52 0.13
C ARG A 223 -27.04 -22.99 0.27
N VAL A 224 -26.35 -23.36 1.35
CA VAL A 224 -26.12 -24.76 1.74
C VAL A 224 -26.41 -24.91 3.24
N GLY A 225 -27.42 -25.69 3.59
CA GLY A 225 -27.89 -25.77 4.98
C GLY A 225 -28.54 -24.46 5.45
N ALA A 226 -28.20 -24.00 6.66
CA ALA A 226 -28.81 -22.84 7.30
C ALA A 226 -28.21 -21.46 6.91
N GLY A 227 -27.24 -21.39 5.98
CA GLY A 227 -26.60 -20.12 5.62
C GLY A 227 -25.75 -20.14 4.33
N PRO A 228 -25.19 -18.97 3.94
CA PRO A 228 -24.30 -18.82 2.79
C PRO A 228 -22.97 -19.59 2.91
N LEU A 229 -22.46 -20.10 1.79
CA LEU A 229 -21.30 -21.00 1.76
C LEU A 229 -19.95 -20.28 1.98
N GLU A 230 -19.74 -19.11 1.36
CA GLU A 230 -18.52 -18.31 1.49
C GLU A 230 -18.81 -16.83 1.20
N ASN A 231 -18.67 -15.96 2.21
CA ASN A 231 -18.99 -14.52 2.10
C ASN A 231 -17.75 -13.62 2.18
N GLY A 232 -16.54 -14.16 2.02
CA GLY A 232 -15.35 -13.32 1.88
C GLY A 232 -14.14 -14.04 1.28
N LEU A 233 -13.24 -13.26 0.72
CA LEU A 233 -12.17 -13.74 -0.16
C LEU A 233 -10.94 -12.85 -0.03
N LEU A 234 -9.76 -13.46 -0.15
CA LEU A 234 -8.50 -12.77 -0.39
C LEU A 234 -8.21 -12.76 -1.88
N ILE A 235 -8.21 -11.57 -2.48
CA ILE A 235 -7.90 -11.37 -3.90
C ILE A 235 -6.44 -10.94 -3.98
N ARG A 236 -5.62 -11.71 -4.72
CA ARG A 236 -4.22 -11.37 -5.01
C ARG A 236 -4.11 -11.05 -6.50
N ASP A 237 -3.82 -9.80 -6.83
CA ASP A 237 -3.72 -9.34 -8.23
C ASP A 237 -2.60 -8.31 -8.37
N GLY A 238 -1.72 -8.50 -9.36
CA GLY A 238 -0.64 -7.55 -9.68
C GLY A 238 0.31 -7.20 -8.52
N GLY A 239 0.46 -8.06 -7.51
CA GLY A 239 1.23 -7.79 -6.29
C GLY A 239 0.47 -7.06 -5.19
N ALA A 240 -0.74 -6.58 -5.44
CA ALA A 240 -1.66 -6.07 -4.43
C ALA A 240 -2.49 -7.20 -3.84
N VAL A 241 -2.76 -7.13 -2.53
CA VAL A 241 -3.69 -8.03 -1.86
C VAL A 241 -4.89 -7.23 -1.38
N THR A 242 -6.09 -7.69 -1.66
CA THR A 242 -7.35 -7.06 -1.25
C THR A 242 -8.17 -8.07 -0.46
N VAL A 243 -8.70 -7.62 0.67
CA VAL A 243 -9.66 -8.38 1.46
C VAL A 243 -11.05 -7.94 1.03
N ALA A 244 -11.88 -8.87 0.58
CA ALA A 244 -13.24 -8.60 0.14
C ALA A 244 -14.26 -9.46 0.87
N ALA A 245 -15.48 -8.96 0.99
CA ALA A 245 -16.62 -9.69 1.55
C ALA A 245 -17.91 -9.35 0.80
N ALA A 246 -18.85 -10.30 0.75
CA ALA A 246 -20.16 -10.12 0.14
C ALA A 246 -21.27 -10.69 1.04
N ALA A 247 -22.19 -9.85 1.49
CA ALA A 247 -23.26 -10.19 2.39
C ALA A 247 -24.63 -9.98 1.71
N PRO A 248 -25.33 -11.05 1.30
CA PRO A 248 -26.66 -10.94 0.72
C PRO A 248 -27.68 -10.45 1.74
N PHE A 249 -28.72 -9.76 1.27
CA PHE A 249 -29.88 -9.45 2.09
C PHE A 249 -30.60 -10.76 2.45
N THR A 250 -30.39 -11.20 3.69
CA THR A 250 -30.99 -12.43 4.22
C THR A 250 -31.89 -12.11 5.40
N GLY A 251 -32.73 -13.08 5.79
CA GLY A 251 -33.73 -12.91 6.85
C GLY A 251 -35.13 -12.68 6.26
N GLY A 252 -35.92 -11.80 6.90
CA GLY A 252 -37.31 -11.54 6.52
C GLY A 252 -37.58 -10.12 6.02
N GLY A 253 -38.83 -9.91 5.61
CA GLY A 253 -39.31 -8.67 5.00
C GLY A 253 -38.99 -8.60 3.50
N ILE A 254 -39.56 -7.60 2.81
CA ILE A 254 -39.49 -7.48 1.35
C ILE A 254 -38.05 -7.36 0.83
N ALA A 255 -37.15 -6.79 1.62
CA ALA A 255 -35.77 -6.55 1.20
C ALA A 255 -34.98 -7.85 1.02
N ALA A 256 -35.37 -8.94 1.71
CA ALA A 256 -34.71 -10.24 1.59
C ALA A 256 -34.97 -10.91 0.23
N ASP A 257 -36.08 -10.58 -0.43
CA ASP A 257 -36.48 -11.18 -1.70
C ASP A 257 -35.89 -10.45 -2.92
N LEU A 258 -35.21 -9.31 -2.71
CA LEU A 258 -34.67 -8.48 -3.79
C LEU A 258 -33.43 -9.07 -4.47
N GLY A 259 -32.78 -10.06 -3.84
CA GLY A 259 -31.49 -10.59 -4.31
C GLY A 259 -30.35 -9.57 -4.24
N TRP A 260 -30.49 -8.51 -3.44
CA TRP A 260 -29.43 -7.51 -3.28
C TRP A 260 -28.33 -8.02 -2.34
N THR A 261 -27.11 -7.61 -2.62
CA THR A 261 -25.92 -8.01 -1.86
C THR A 261 -25.08 -6.79 -1.54
N VAL A 262 -24.60 -6.68 -0.29
CA VAL A 262 -23.56 -5.70 0.05
C VAL A 262 -22.21 -6.32 -0.21
N VAL A 263 -21.38 -5.65 -1.00
CA VAL A 263 -20.00 -6.05 -1.25
C VAL A 263 -19.09 -5.00 -0.65
N SER A 264 -18.06 -5.43 0.07
CA SER A 264 -17.01 -4.55 0.58
C SER A 264 -15.64 -5.05 0.16
N TRP A 265 -14.68 -4.15 -0.02
CA TRP A 265 -13.29 -4.51 -0.23
C TRP A 265 -12.32 -3.43 0.24
N GLN A 266 -11.17 -3.86 0.75
CA GLN A 266 -10.10 -2.99 1.19
C GLN A 266 -8.73 -3.58 0.88
N ASP A 267 -7.80 -2.73 0.46
CA ASP A 267 -6.42 -3.15 0.25
C ASP A 267 -5.74 -3.52 1.57
N ALA A 268 -5.00 -4.63 1.54
CA ALA A 268 -4.34 -5.21 2.70
C ALA A 268 -3.38 -4.24 3.39
N GLY A 269 -2.67 -3.42 2.61
CA GLY A 269 -1.74 -2.41 3.12
C GLY A 269 -2.42 -1.22 3.84
N ARG A 270 -3.74 -1.06 3.73
CA ARG A 270 -4.51 -0.09 4.54
C ARG A 270 -4.88 -0.63 5.92
N PHE A 271 -4.81 -1.93 6.12
CA PHE A 271 -4.89 -2.46 7.46
C PHE A 271 -3.53 -2.26 8.14
N GLU A 272 -3.53 -1.84 9.41
CA GLU A 272 -2.32 -1.78 10.24
C GLU A 272 -1.87 -3.22 10.59
N ILE A 273 -1.35 -3.94 9.60
CA ILE A 273 -0.82 -5.29 9.78
C ILE A 273 0.62 -5.13 10.26
N THR A 274 0.94 -5.72 11.41
CA THR A 274 2.30 -5.75 11.99
C THR A 274 3.38 -6.25 11.02
N ALA A 275 3.01 -7.03 9.99
CA ALA A 275 3.90 -7.46 8.92
C ALA A 275 4.39 -6.28 8.05
N TYR A 276 3.53 -5.32 7.74
CA TYR A 276 3.90 -4.11 6.98
C TYR A 276 4.70 -3.12 7.84
N GLU A 277 4.43 -3.01 9.15
CA GLU A 277 5.30 -2.21 10.05
C GLU A 277 6.75 -2.74 10.12
N ARG A 278 6.96 -4.06 9.94
CA ARG A 278 8.30 -4.65 9.89
C ARG A 278 9.06 -4.27 8.63
N GLU A 279 8.37 -3.99 7.52
CA GLU A 279 8.97 -3.55 6.25
C GLU A 279 9.62 -2.17 6.40
N ASP A 280 8.90 -1.20 6.95
CA ASP A 280 9.45 0.15 7.19
C ASP A 280 10.68 0.12 8.11
N ARG A 281 10.64 -0.71 9.16
CA ARG A 281 11.76 -0.82 10.11
C ARG A 281 12.97 -1.55 9.52
N SER A 282 12.79 -2.56 8.65
CA SER A 282 13.93 -3.24 8.02
C SER A 282 14.62 -2.37 6.97
N VAL A 283 13.85 -1.57 6.23
CA VAL A 283 14.40 -0.63 5.24
C VAL A 283 15.23 0.43 5.97
N LEU A 284 14.72 0.99 7.07
CA LEU A 284 15.48 1.91 7.92
C LEU A 284 16.74 1.25 8.51
N ALA A 285 16.64 0.02 9.02
CA ALA A 285 17.79 -0.72 9.54
C ALA A 285 18.85 -0.98 8.45
N SER A 286 18.42 -1.25 7.22
CA SER A 286 19.31 -1.50 6.09
C SER A 286 19.98 -0.22 5.60
N LEU A 287 19.25 0.90 5.53
CA LEU A 287 19.82 2.22 5.22
C LEU A 287 20.84 2.65 6.28
N LEU A 288 20.53 2.43 7.57
CA LEU A 288 21.46 2.67 8.68
C LEU A 288 22.70 1.78 8.59
N GLY A 289 22.54 0.50 8.25
CA GLY A 289 23.65 -0.43 8.02
C GLY A 289 24.58 0.05 6.89
N ILE A 290 24.01 0.45 5.75
CA ILE A 290 24.77 0.99 4.62
C ILE A 290 25.51 2.28 5.02
N ALA A 291 24.85 3.20 5.71
CA ALA A 291 25.48 4.43 6.19
C ALA A 291 26.68 4.14 7.11
N LEU A 292 26.54 3.20 8.05
CA LEU A 292 27.61 2.80 8.95
C LEU A 292 28.79 2.19 8.20
N ILE A 293 28.54 1.32 7.21
CA ILE A 293 29.58 0.71 6.36
C ILE A 293 30.38 1.79 5.63
N VAL A 294 29.71 2.78 5.04
CA VAL A 294 30.37 3.90 4.34
C VAL A 294 31.25 4.70 5.30
N VAL A 295 30.78 5.00 6.51
CA VAL A 295 31.54 5.72 7.53
C VAL A 295 32.77 4.92 7.97
N CYS A 296 32.62 3.64 8.31
CA CYS A 296 33.72 2.78 8.74
C CYS A 296 34.79 2.61 7.65
N LEU A 297 34.38 2.36 6.40
CA LEU A 297 35.32 2.20 5.29
C LEU A 297 36.01 3.53 4.93
N GLY A 298 35.26 4.63 4.95
CA GLY A 298 35.81 5.98 4.76
C GLY A 298 36.88 6.30 5.80
N TRP A 299 36.60 5.97 7.06
CA TRP A 299 37.53 6.14 8.17
C TRP A 299 38.81 5.32 7.99
N ILE A 300 38.71 4.01 7.74
CA ILE A 300 39.87 3.13 7.52
C ILE A 300 40.70 3.60 6.31
N HIS A 301 40.04 4.04 5.24
CA HIS A 301 40.73 4.55 4.07
C HIS A 301 41.54 5.82 4.38
N LEU A 302 40.97 6.75 5.14
CA LEU A 302 41.64 8.01 5.49
C LEU A 302 42.76 7.84 6.53
N VAL A 303 42.56 7.00 7.55
CA VAL A 303 43.49 6.84 8.67
C VAL A 303 44.60 5.83 8.37
N VAL A 304 44.32 4.74 7.64
CA VAL A 304 45.29 3.65 7.47
C VAL A 304 45.83 3.60 6.05
N VAL A 305 44.95 3.50 5.05
CA VAL A 305 45.39 3.23 3.66
C VAL A 305 46.08 4.44 3.02
N ARG A 306 45.54 5.64 3.22
CA ARG A 306 46.13 6.86 2.64
C ARG A 306 47.53 7.15 3.22
N PRO A 307 47.77 7.06 4.54
CA PRO A 307 49.12 7.26 5.10
C PRO A 307 50.10 6.17 4.72
N LEU A 308 49.71 4.89 4.76
CA LEU A 308 50.60 3.79 4.37
C LEU A 308 51.04 3.90 2.90
N ARG A 309 50.18 4.42 2.01
CA ARG A 309 50.55 4.68 0.62
C ARG A 309 51.52 5.85 0.46
N ALA A 310 51.30 6.93 1.19
CA ALA A 310 52.25 8.04 1.21
C ALA A 310 53.62 7.56 1.69
N LEU A 311 53.64 6.64 2.66
CA LEU A 311 54.84 6.01 3.21
C LEU A 311 55.51 5.06 2.20
N ALA A 312 54.74 4.23 1.50
CA ALA A 312 55.27 3.37 0.44
C ALA A 312 55.89 4.19 -0.69
N ALA A 313 55.23 5.26 -1.14
CA ALA A 313 55.77 6.16 -2.16
C ALA A 313 57.03 6.90 -1.69
N ALA A 314 57.11 7.24 -0.40
CA ALA A 314 58.31 7.81 0.21
C ALA A 314 59.46 6.80 0.26
N ALA A 315 59.18 5.54 0.61
CA ALA A 315 60.18 4.48 0.61
C ALA A 315 60.71 4.17 -0.80
N GLU A 316 59.86 4.19 -1.82
CA GLU A 316 60.28 4.06 -3.23
C GLU A 316 61.22 5.21 -3.64
N LYS A 317 60.88 6.46 -3.32
CA LYS A 317 61.76 7.62 -3.58
C LYS A 317 63.09 7.53 -2.84
N LEU A 318 63.08 7.03 -1.61
CA LEU A 318 64.30 6.79 -0.83
C LEU A 318 65.18 5.71 -1.49
N ALA A 319 64.57 4.64 -1.99
CA ALA A 319 65.27 3.60 -2.74
C ALA A 319 65.85 4.11 -4.07
N ASP A 320 65.16 5.05 -4.73
CA ASP A 320 65.64 5.76 -5.92
C ASP A 320 66.72 6.82 -5.61
N GLY A 321 67.07 7.00 -4.34
CA GLY A 321 68.20 7.82 -3.89
C GLY A 321 67.86 9.23 -3.44
N ASP A 322 66.58 9.58 -3.28
CA ASP A 322 66.17 10.86 -2.68
C ASP A 322 66.39 10.86 -1.17
N LEU A 323 67.54 11.39 -0.75
CA LEU A 323 67.88 11.59 0.67
C LEU A 323 67.49 12.98 1.20
N LYS A 324 66.89 13.85 0.38
CA LYS A 324 66.63 15.25 0.75
C LYS A 324 65.28 15.45 1.41
N THR A 325 64.32 14.59 1.11
CA THR A 325 62.96 14.69 1.65
C THR A 325 62.91 14.19 3.10
N VAL A 326 62.56 15.07 4.05
CA VAL A 326 62.41 14.74 5.48
C VAL A 326 60.99 14.28 5.76
N HIS A 327 60.83 13.15 6.45
CA HIS A 327 59.52 12.61 6.81
C HIS A 327 59.21 12.86 8.29
N TYR A 328 58.19 13.69 8.54
CA TYR A 328 57.72 13.99 9.90
C TYR A 328 56.63 13.02 10.34
N PRO A 329 56.76 12.34 11.50
CA PRO A 329 55.68 11.57 12.10
C PRO A 329 54.53 12.52 12.49
N ARG A 330 53.38 12.39 11.81
CA ARG A 330 52.17 13.17 12.12
C ARG A 330 51.19 12.45 13.05
N TYR A 331 51.30 11.13 13.12
CA TYR A 331 50.44 10.27 13.94
C TYR A 331 51.29 9.61 15.03
N GLN A 332 50.72 9.39 16.22
CA GLN A 332 51.39 8.72 17.35
C GLN A 332 51.05 7.22 17.45
N ASP A 333 50.50 6.66 16.39
CA ASP A 333 50.15 5.25 16.27
C ASP A 333 51.27 4.44 15.61
N GLU A 334 51.00 3.15 15.37
CA GLU A 334 51.91 2.22 14.70
C GLU A 334 52.35 2.73 13.32
N VAL A 335 51.50 3.49 12.60
CA VAL A 335 51.85 4.11 11.32
C VAL A 335 52.92 5.18 11.55
N GLY A 336 52.79 5.98 12.60
CA GLY A 336 53.82 6.92 13.05
C GLY A 336 55.16 6.26 13.41
N ALA A 337 55.11 5.09 14.06
CA ALA A 337 56.31 4.32 14.38
C ALA A 337 57.06 3.86 13.12
N VAL A 338 56.32 3.43 12.08
CA VAL A 338 56.89 3.06 10.78
C VAL A 338 57.48 4.27 10.04
N VAL A 339 56.85 5.45 10.12
CA VAL A 339 57.44 6.69 9.57
C VAL A 339 58.78 6.98 10.25
N ARG A 340 58.84 6.82 11.57
CA ARG A 340 60.04 7.10 12.36
C ARG A 340 61.19 6.14 12.02
N SER A 341 60.90 4.86 11.82
CA SER A 341 61.93 3.89 11.44
C SER A 341 62.47 4.16 10.03
N LEU A 342 61.61 4.55 9.08
CA LEU A 342 62.03 4.96 7.74
C LEU A 342 62.94 6.19 7.77
N GLU A 343 62.61 7.18 8.61
CA GLU A 343 63.42 8.39 8.78
C GLU A 343 64.79 8.09 9.41
N LEU A 344 64.86 7.15 10.37
CA LEU A 344 66.14 6.68 10.91
C LEU A 344 67.01 6.02 9.84
N ILE A 345 66.42 5.23 8.94
CA ILE A 345 67.14 4.61 7.82
C ILE A 345 67.69 5.69 6.87
N ARG A 346 66.87 6.70 6.52
CA ARG A 346 67.31 7.84 5.70
C ARG A 346 68.51 8.57 6.33
N GLN A 347 68.45 8.85 7.63
CA GLN A 347 69.52 9.52 8.38
C GLN A 347 70.82 8.69 8.37
N GLN A 348 70.73 7.38 8.59
CA GLN A 348 71.89 6.49 8.53
C GLN A 348 72.53 6.44 7.12
N LEU A 349 71.72 6.40 6.06
CA LEU A 349 72.20 6.41 4.68
C LEU A 349 72.86 7.75 4.32
N GLN A 350 72.29 8.87 4.76
CA GLN A 350 72.87 10.21 4.57
C GLN A 350 74.21 10.36 5.29
N ALA A 351 74.30 9.88 6.55
CA ALA A 351 75.54 9.87 7.31
C ALA A 351 76.62 9.02 6.65
N ARG A 352 76.30 7.80 6.19
CA ARG A 352 77.24 6.95 5.44
C ARG A 352 77.77 7.63 4.17
N ARG A 353 76.90 8.28 3.40
CA ARG A 353 77.29 8.99 2.17
C ARG A 353 78.21 10.18 2.47
N GLN A 354 77.96 10.92 3.55
CA GLN A 354 78.86 12.01 3.99
C GLN A 354 80.23 11.48 4.43
N THR A 355 80.28 10.39 5.19
CA THR A 355 81.54 9.76 5.61
C THR A 355 82.32 9.23 4.41
N GLN A 356 81.65 8.65 3.41
CA GLN A 356 82.28 8.15 2.20
C GLN A 356 82.74 9.27 1.25
N ALA A 357 82.01 10.39 1.20
CA ALA A 357 82.42 11.60 0.48
C ALA A 357 83.57 12.36 1.16
N ARG A 358 83.77 12.20 2.48
CA ARG A 358 84.97 12.70 3.20
C ARG A 358 86.21 11.82 2.97
N ARG A 359 86.04 10.54 2.61
CA ARG A 359 87.12 9.57 2.41
C ARG A 359 88.04 9.73 1.17
N PRO A 360 87.85 10.66 0.20
CA PRO A 360 88.85 10.90 -0.85
C PRO A 360 89.80 12.09 -0.54
N ALA A 361 89.71 12.77 0.60
CA ALA A 361 90.57 13.92 0.91
C ALA A 361 91.91 13.54 1.59
N GLU A 362 92.09 12.28 2.01
CA GLU A 362 93.22 11.87 2.84
C GLU A 362 94.19 10.89 2.15
N THR A 363 94.19 10.85 0.82
CA THR A 363 95.19 10.06 0.07
C THR A 363 95.64 10.77 -1.20
N ARG A 364 96.67 11.62 -1.07
CA ARG A 364 97.85 11.66 -1.96
C ARG A 364 99.01 12.43 -1.30
N PRO A 365 100.26 12.09 -1.62
CA PRO A 365 101.38 12.01 -0.69
C PRO A 365 102.37 13.17 -0.83
N GLY A 366 102.98 13.59 0.28
CA GLY A 366 104.08 14.54 0.30
C GLY A 366 105.36 13.87 0.80
N ALA A 367 106.30 13.69 -0.12
CA ALA A 367 107.67 13.27 0.14
C ALA A 367 108.53 14.42 0.71
N GLY A 368 109.61 14.08 1.41
CA GLY A 368 110.72 14.96 1.83
C GLY A 368 111.00 14.83 3.34
N GLY A 369 111.99 14.05 3.79
CA GLY A 369 113.45 14.26 3.76
C GLY A 369 113.94 13.89 5.17
N ARG A 370 115.03 13.17 5.44
CA ARG A 370 116.42 13.20 4.96
C ARG A 370 117.03 11.81 5.10
#